data_AF-A0A0L8HRD5-F1
#
_entry.id   AF-A0A0L8HRD5-F1
#
_cell.length_a   1.000
_cell.length_b   1.000
_cell.length_c   1.000
_cell.angle_alpha   90.00
_cell.angle_beta   90.00
_cell.angle_gamma   90.00
#
_symmetry.space_group_name_H-M   'P 1'
#
loop_
_entity.id
_entity.type
_entity.pdbx_description
1 polymer ?
#
loop_
_entity_poly.entity_id
_entity_poly.type
_entity_poly.pdbx_seq_one_letter_code
_entity_poly.pdbx_strand_id
1 'polypeptide(L)'
;DQLEVTEAGSAYKVHSEKPHLVSLGSGRLSTAVTLLSLNEDIIIQGTGVESEHCFIENKNNIITFYPIAKMCALDGVIITKPTRLAQG
;
A
#
# COMPACT_ATOMS: atom_id res chain seq x y z
N ASP A 1 12.72 7.30 10.90
CA ASP A 1 11.34 6.78 10.81
C ASP A 1 10.94 6.25 12.16
N GLN A 2 10.15 7.02 12.89
CA GLN A 2 9.67 6.59 14.20
C GLN A 2 8.38 5.79 14.00
N LEU A 3 8.48 4.48 14.19
CA LEU A 3 7.34 3.58 14.25
C LEU A 3 6.93 3.44 15.71
N GLU A 4 5.67 3.71 16.03
CA GLU A 4 5.11 3.49 17.36
C GLU A 4 3.99 2.45 17.28
N VAL A 5 4.03 1.48 18.19
CA VAL A 5 2.96 0.49 18.37
C VAL A 5 2.41 0.67 19.78
N THR A 6 1.13 1.01 19.88
CA THR A 6 0.44 1.23 21.15
C THR A 6 -0.69 0.21 21.30
N GLU A 7 -0.77 -0.46 22.44
CA GLU A 7 -1.92 -1.30 22.78
C GLU A 7 -3.14 -0.42 23.07
N ALA A 8 -4.30 -0.81 22.54
CA ALA A 8 -5.57 -0.09 22.65
C ALA A 8 -6.70 -1.09 22.98
N GLY A 9 -6.68 -1.62 24.21
CA GLY A 9 -7.61 -2.65 24.64
C GLY A 9 -7.32 -3.98 23.94
N SER A 10 -8.27 -4.51 23.17
CA SER A 10 -8.07 -5.74 22.39
C SER A 10 -7.43 -5.51 21.01
N ALA A 11 -6.88 -4.32 20.77
CA ALA A 11 -6.34 -3.91 19.47
C ALA A 11 -4.93 -3.32 19.62
N TYR A 12 -4.21 -3.26 18.51
CA TYR A 12 -2.94 -2.54 18.40
C TYR A 12 -3.12 -1.37 17.43
N LYS A 13 -2.67 -0.19 17.84
CA LYS A 13 -2.55 0.98 16.99
C LYS A 13 -1.11 1.08 16.54
N VAL A 14 -0.90 1.21 15.24
CA VAL A 14 0.42 1.52 14.68
C VAL A 14 0.42 2.94 14.16
N HIS A 15 1.42 3.72 14.53
CA HIS A 15 1.62 5.09 14.07
C HIS A 15 2.97 5.19 13.35
N SER A 16 2.96 5.88 12.21
CA SER A 16 4.15 6.24 11.43
C SER A 16 3.96 7.67 10.93
N GLU A 17 5.03 8.45 10.97
CA GLU A 17 5.03 9.84 10.46
C GLU A 17 4.96 9.88 8.93
N LYS A 18 5.46 8.84 8.26
CA LYS A 18 5.50 8.76 6.80
C LYS A 18 4.35 7.91 6.26
N PRO A 19 3.81 8.26 5.08
CA PRO A 19 2.86 7.40 4.40
C PRO A 19 3.45 6.02 4.12
N HIS A 20 2.61 5.01 4.25
CA HIS A 20 2.97 3.60 4.13
C HIS A 20 1.82 2.83 3.49
N LEU A 21 2.12 1.67 2.93
CA LEU A 21 1.11 0.69 2.54
C LEU A 21 0.93 -0.33 3.66
N VAL A 22 -0.29 -0.81 3.80
CA VAL A 22 -0.63 -1.90 4.72
C VAL A 22 -0.97 -3.13 3.88
N SER A 23 -0.17 -4.20 4.02
CA SER A 23 -0.50 -5.48 3.39
C SER A 23 -1.58 -6.20 4.19
N LEU A 24 -2.68 -6.54 3.52
CA LEU A 24 -3.80 -7.32 4.10
C LEU A 24 -3.61 -8.84 3.97
N GLY A 25 -2.53 -9.28 3.31
CA GLY A 25 -2.26 -10.69 3.01
C GLY A 25 -3.07 -11.24 1.83
N SER A 26 -2.91 -12.54 1.57
CA SER A 26 -3.49 -13.24 0.40
C SER A 26 -4.78 -14.01 0.69
N GLY A 27 -5.25 -14.01 1.95
CA GLY A 27 -6.40 -14.81 2.40
C GLY A 27 -7.53 -13.96 3.00
N ARG A 28 -8.72 -14.56 3.15
CA ARG A 28 -9.87 -13.93 3.84
C ARG A 28 -9.65 -13.71 5.33
N LEU A 29 -8.75 -14.51 5.92
CA LEU A 29 -8.36 -14.44 7.32
C LEU A 29 -6.92 -13.94 7.37
N SER A 30 -6.74 -12.66 7.66
CA SER A 30 -5.42 -12.08 7.83
C SER A 30 -4.82 -12.56 9.15
N THR A 31 -3.66 -13.20 9.08
CA THR A 31 -2.90 -13.67 10.26
C THR A 31 -1.72 -12.75 10.60
N ALA A 32 -1.43 -11.78 9.73
CA ALA A 32 -0.36 -10.82 9.90
C ALA A 32 -0.72 -9.50 9.20
N VAL A 33 -0.11 -8.41 9.67
CA VAL A 33 -0.14 -7.09 9.03
C VAL A 33 1.30 -6.67 8.80
N THR A 34 1.60 -6.26 7.57
CA THR A 34 2.93 -5.73 7.21
C THR A 34 2.79 -4.28 6.76
N LEU A 35 3.59 -3.40 7.37
CA LEU A 35 3.73 -2.02 6.91
C LEU A 35 4.89 -1.93 5.93
N LEU A 36 4.61 -1.42 4.73
CA LEU A 36 5.59 -1.24 3.67
C LEU A 36 5.82 0.25 3.47
N SER A 37 7.07 0.67 3.49
CA SER A 37 7.43 2.06 3.28
C SER A 37 7.38 2.42 1.78
N LEU A 38 6.96 3.64 1.45
CA LEU A 38 6.86 4.11 0.07
C LEU A 38 8.19 4.63 -0.53
N ASN A 39 9.32 4.39 0.14
CA ASN A 39 10.65 4.80 -0.34
C ASN A 39 11.47 3.65 -0.93
N GLU A 40 10.93 2.44 -0.96
CA GLU A 40 11.60 1.23 -1.46
C GLU A 40 10.72 0.51 -2.47
N ASP A 41 11.34 -0.24 -3.37
CA ASP A 41 10.62 -1.09 -4.32
C ASP A 41 9.98 -2.28 -3.59
N ILE A 42 8.75 -2.62 -3.97
CA ILE A 42 7.98 -3.69 -3.34
C ILE A 42 7.84 -4.85 -4.32
N ILE A 43 8.45 -5.97 -3.97
CA ILE A 43 8.32 -7.22 -4.73
C ILE A 43 7.06 -7.95 -4.26
N ILE A 44 6.11 -8.15 -5.16
CA ILE A 44 4.90 -8.93 -4.94
C ILE A 44 4.80 -10.10 -5.92
N GLN A 45 4.09 -11.14 -5.51
CA GLN A 45 3.84 -12.33 -6.33
C GLN A 45 2.38 -12.74 -6.22
N GLY A 46 1.80 -13.16 -7.35
CA GLY A 46 0.41 -13.61 -7.39
C GLY A 46 -0.12 -13.66 -8.81
N THR A 47 -1.27 -14.31 -8.98
CA THR A 47 -1.97 -14.34 -10.27
C THR A 47 -2.36 -12.92 -10.70
N GLY A 48 -2.00 -12.53 -11.93
CA GLY A 48 -2.30 -11.20 -12.47
C GLY A 48 -1.30 -10.11 -12.07
N VAL A 49 -0.26 -10.44 -11.30
CA VAL A 49 0.88 -9.56 -11.06
C VAL A 49 1.84 -9.66 -12.24
N GLU A 50 2.28 -8.50 -12.74
CA GLU A 50 3.23 -8.40 -13.86
C GLU A 50 4.63 -8.07 -13.30
N SER A 51 5.69 -8.27 -14.09
CA SER A 51 7.06 -7.95 -13.67
C SER A 51 7.25 -6.49 -13.28
N GLU A 52 6.54 -5.58 -13.96
CA GLU A 52 6.39 -4.17 -13.58
C GLU A 52 4.89 -3.88 -13.49
N HIS A 53 4.36 -3.85 -12.27
CA HIS A 53 2.91 -3.78 -12.06
C HIS A 53 2.39 -2.34 -11.92
N CYS A 54 3.05 -1.55 -11.09
CA CYS A 54 2.73 -0.14 -10.88
C CYS A 54 3.92 0.58 -10.25
N PHE A 55 3.85 1.91 -10.24
CA PHE A 55 4.79 2.76 -9.51
C PHE A 55 4.00 3.73 -8.62
N ILE A 56 4.49 3.97 -7.42
CA ILE A 56 3.92 4.95 -6.49
C ILE A 56 4.97 6.02 -6.21
N GLU A 57 4.63 7.26 -6.49
CA GLU A 57 5.48 8.42 -6.22
C GLU A 57 4.96 9.16 -5.00
N ASN A 58 5.85 9.56 -4.09
CA ASN A 58 5.55 10.54 -3.06
C ASN A 58 6.34 11.82 -3.33
N LYS A 59 5.65 12.86 -3.79
CA LYS A 59 6.23 14.19 -4.05
C LYS A 59 5.59 15.23 -3.14
N ASN A 60 6.36 15.74 -2.18
CA ASN A 60 5.89 16.73 -1.20
C ASN A 60 4.58 16.31 -0.49
N ASN A 61 4.50 15.04 -0.04
CA ASN A 61 3.31 14.44 0.58
C ASN A 61 2.08 14.32 -0.32
N ILE A 62 2.25 14.52 -1.62
CA ILE A 62 1.25 14.15 -2.63
C ILE A 62 1.65 12.79 -3.18
N ILE A 63 0.86 11.78 -2.84
CA ILE A 63 1.09 10.41 -3.30
C ILE A 63 0.33 10.20 -4.60
N THR A 64 1.04 9.79 -5.65
CA THR A 64 0.45 9.52 -6.96
C THR A 64 0.73 8.07 -7.34
N PHE A 65 -0.33 7.34 -7.65
CA PHE A 65 -0.28 5.97 -8.17
C PHE A 65 -0.25 5.99 -9.69
N TYR A 66 0.72 5.32 -10.28
CA TYR A 66 0.91 5.18 -11.72
C TYR A 66 0.69 3.71 -12.12
N PRO A 67 -0.45 3.38 -12.75
CA PRO A 67 -0.69 2.02 -13.24
C PRO A 67 0.21 1.70 -14.44
N ILE A 68 0.84 0.52 -14.43
CA ILE A 68 1.61 0.00 -15.57
C ILE A 68 0.86 -1.21 -16.15
N ALA A 69 0.48 -2.16 -15.28
CA ALA A 69 -0.31 -3.31 -15.64
C ALA A 69 -1.80 -2.98 -15.81
N LYS A 70 -2.52 -3.84 -16.54
CA LYS A 70 -3.97 -3.69 -16.76
C LYS A 70 -4.80 -3.90 -15.49
N MET A 71 -4.28 -4.67 -14.54
CA MET A 71 -4.98 -5.08 -13.32
C MET A 71 -4.61 -4.21 -12.10
N CYS A 72 -4.50 -2.90 -12.30
CA CYS A 72 -4.37 -1.96 -11.21
C CYS A 72 -5.76 -1.41 -10.84
N ALA A 73 -6.14 -1.54 -9.57
CA ALA A 73 -7.40 -1.03 -9.05
C ALA A 73 -7.22 -0.21 -7.79
N LEU A 74 -7.99 0.88 -7.67
CA LEU A 74 -8.14 1.66 -6.44
C LEU A 74 -9.61 1.63 -6.05
N ASP A 75 -9.90 1.27 -4.80
CA ASP A 75 -11.28 1.12 -4.28
C ASP A 75 -12.20 0.25 -5.16
N GLY A 76 -11.63 -0.80 -5.77
CA GLY A 76 -12.33 -1.73 -6.66
C GLY A 76 -12.54 -1.22 -8.09
N VAL A 77 -12.11 0.01 -8.42
CA VAL A 77 -12.20 0.59 -9.76
C VAL A 77 -10.87 0.42 -10.49
N ILE A 78 -10.90 -0.10 -11.71
CA ILE A 78 -9.70 -0.19 -12.57
C ILE A 78 -9.21 1.20 -12.94
N ILE A 79 -7.92 1.45 -12.71
CA ILE A 79 -7.28 2.74 -12.98
C ILE A 79 -6.28 2.58 -14.13
N THR A 80 -6.40 3.45 -15.13
CA THR A 80 -5.56 3.43 -16.35
C THR A 80 -4.73 4.69 -16.53
N LYS A 81 -4.80 5.62 -15.57
CA LYS A 81 -4.10 6.91 -15.60
C LYS A 81 -3.52 7.23 -14.22
N PRO A 82 -2.46 8.06 -14.15
CA PRO A 82 -1.94 8.53 -12.87
C PRO A 82 -3.03 9.11 -11.99
N THR A 83 -3.14 8.62 -10.75
CA THR A 83 -4.22 8.98 -9.83
C THR A 83 -3.65 9.31 -8.46
N ARG A 84 -4.05 10.45 -7.90
CA ARG A 84 -3.64 10.85 -6.55
C ARG A 84 -4.32 9.94 -5.52
N LEU A 85 -3.53 9.38 -4.61
CA LEU A 85 -4.04 8.61 -3.48
C LEU A 85 -4.45 9.54 -2.33
N ALA A 86 -5.52 9.16 -1.66
CA ALA A 86 -5.93 9.70 -0.37
C ALA A 86 -5.64 8.67 0.73
N GLN A 87 -5.65 9.11 2.00
CA GLN A 87 -5.57 8.19 3.13
C GLN A 87 -6.85 7.33 3.19
N GLY A 88 -6.67 6.02 3.40
CA GLY A 88 -7.74 5.03 3.51
C GLY A 88 -7.36 3.87 4.41
#